data_AF-A0A7X9FS23-F1
#
_entry.id   AF-A0A7X9FS23-F1
#
_cell.length_a   1.000
_cell.length_b   1.000
_cell.length_c   1.000
_cell.angle_alpha   90.00
_cell.angle_beta   90.00
_cell.angle_gamma   90.00
#
_symmetry.space_group_name_H-M   'P 1'
#
loop_
_entity.id
_entity.type
_entity.pdbx_description
1 polymer ?
#
loop_
_entity_poly.entity_id
_entity_poly.type
_entity_poly.pdbx_seq_one_letter_code
_entity_poly.pdbx_strand_id
1 'polypeptide(L)'
;SIDKRIRAFVYLDDRVLDVPMMKPTYNQADDLVFTAEVPAPLERMSYQFFVYGTDDSKVEVSSRYYLERKCVPLFDDKEAPEQQSGKGISIEKLLGQNTDLERELDLLNNSLNTIKKISNSLR
;
A
#
# COMPACT_ATOMS: atom_id res chain seq x y z
N SER A 1 -35.87 11.38 7.14
CA SER A 1 -35.01 10.29 6.65
C SER A 1 -33.59 10.81 6.62
N ILE A 2 -32.66 10.23 7.37
CA ILE A 2 -31.26 10.69 7.42
C ILE A 2 -30.42 9.72 6.59
N ASP A 3 -30.72 9.66 5.28
CA ASP A 3 -29.86 8.99 4.29
C ASP A 3 -28.80 9.99 3.83
N LYS A 4 -27.93 10.41 4.76
CA LYS A 4 -26.75 11.20 4.40
C LYS A 4 -25.65 10.24 4.03
N ARG A 5 -25.22 10.27 2.77
CA ARG A 5 -23.99 9.58 2.34
C ARG A 5 -22.81 10.44 2.75
N ILE A 6 -21.90 9.87 3.52
CA ILE A 6 -20.70 10.55 3.98
C ILE A 6 -19.50 9.77 3.50
N ARG A 7 -18.51 10.48 2.96
CA ARG A 7 -17.21 9.92 2.56
C ARG A 7 -16.10 10.72 3.22
N ALA A 8 -15.02 10.05 3.61
CA ALA A 8 -13.79 10.70 3.98
C ALA A 8 -12.74 10.45 2.91
N PHE A 9 -12.09 11.51 2.44
CA PHE A 9 -10.83 11.39 1.73
C PHE A 9 -9.72 11.52 2.76
N VAL A 10 -8.89 10.47 2.86
CA VAL A 10 -7.78 10.39 3.81
C VAL A 10 -6.48 10.30 3.01
N TYR A 11 -5.58 11.23 3.22
CA TYR A 11 -4.18 11.13 2.78
C TYR A 11 -3.38 10.52 3.92
N LEU A 12 -2.78 9.35 3.70
CA LEU A 12 -2.07 8.55 4.69
C LEU A 12 -0.73 8.11 4.10
N ASP A 13 0.39 8.60 4.64
CA ASP A 13 1.76 8.21 4.26
C ASP A 13 1.92 8.02 2.72
N ASP A 14 1.61 9.07 1.97
CA ASP A 14 1.67 9.15 0.50
C ASP A 14 0.64 8.33 -0.29
N ARG A 15 -0.42 7.88 0.38
CA ARG A 15 -1.58 7.22 -0.26
C ARG A 15 -2.85 8.00 -0.03
N VAL A 16 -3.73 7.99 -1.03
CA VAL A 16 -5.09 8.51 -0.90
C VAL A 16 -6.05 7.35 -0.71
N LEU A 17 -6.82 7.39 0.38
CA LEU A 17 -7.88 6.46 0.70
C LEU A 17 -9.22 7.17 0.60
N ASP A 18 -10.17 6.51 -0.04
CA ASP A 18 -11.56 6.95 -0.12
C ASP A 18 -12.40 6.03 0.77
N VAL A 19 -12.86 6.58 1.89
CA VAL A 19 -13.43 5.81 2.99
C VAL A 19 -14.93 6.12 3.13
N PRO A 20 -15.83 5.20 2.75
CA PRO A 20 -17.26 5.39 2.95
C PRO A 20 -17.65 5.23 4.43
N MET A 21 -18.43 6.16 4.95
CA MET A 21 -18.93 6.14 6.33
C MET A 21 -20.27 5.41 6.38
N MET A 22 -20.22 4.10 6.61
CA MET A 22 -21.36 3.18 6.35
C MET A 22 -22.33 3.02 7.51
N LYS A 23 -21.90 3.27 8.77
CA LYS A 23 -22.70 2.97 9.97
C LYS A 23 -22.87 4.21 10.84
N PRO A 24 -24.06 4.84 10.83
CA PRO A 24 -24.40 5.83 11.84
C PRO A 24 -24.63 5.14 13.18
N THR A 25 -24.10 5.73 14.25
CA THR A 25 -24.37 5.38 15.64
C THR A 25 -24.78 6.65 16.39
N TYR A 26 -25.42 6.51 17.55
CA TYR A 26 -25.68 7.64 18.44
C TYR A 26 -24.64 7.65 19.56
N ASN A 27 -24.10 8.83 19.86
CA ASN A 27 -23.24 9.00 21.03
C ASN A 27 -24.08 9.13 22.31
N GLN A 28 -23.43 9.35 23.46
CA GLN A 28 -24.11 9.51 24.75
C GLN A 28 -24.94 10.81 24.87
N ALA A 29 -24.79 11.74 23.92
CA ALA A 29 -25.53 12.99 23.85
C ALA A 29 -26.67 12.96 22.81
N ASP A 30 -27.02 11.77 22.30
CA ASP A 30 -27.99 11.55 21.21
C ASP A 30 -27.63 12.23 19.87
N ASP A 31 -26.35 12.59 19.66
CA ASP A 31 -25.88 13.06 18.36
C ASP A 31 -25.55 11.89 17.43
N LEU A 32 -25.84 12.09 16.14
CA LEU A 32 -25.47 11.15 15.09
C LEU A 32 -23.96 11.19 14.83
N VAL A 33 -23.28 10.06 15.03
CA VAL A 33 -21.84 9.89 14.81
C VAL A 33 -21.62 8.83 13.75
N PHE A 34 -20.62 9.06 12.91
CA PHE A 34 -20.18 8.11 11.91
C PHE A 34 -18.74 7.69 12.22
N THR A 35 -18.49 6.39 12.18
CA THR A 35 -17.17 5.82 12.47
C THR A 35 -16.69 4.98 11.30
N ALA A 36 -15.42 5.13 10.93
CA ALA A 36 -14.73 4.22 10.03
C ALA A 36 -13.37 3.86 10.63
N GLU A 37 -12.95 2.62 10.41
CA GLU A 37 -11.62 2.16 10.77
C GLU A 37 -10.65 2.50 9.64
N VAL A 38 -9.56 3.19 9.98
CA VAL A 38 -8.47 3.49 9.06
C VAL A 38 -7.14 3.06 9.69
N PRO A 39 -6.16 2.61 8.90
CA PRO A 39 -4.83 2.33 9.42
C PRO A 39 -4.23 3.58 10.06
N ALA A 40 -3.50 3.40 11.16
CA ALA A 40 -2.77 4.50 11.79
C ALA A 40 -1.61 4.97 10.89
N PRO A 41 -1.33 6.28 10.81
CA PRO A 41 -0.16 6.77 10.07
C PRO A 41 1.14 6.28 10.68
N LEU A 42 2.12 6.10 9.80
CA LEU A 42 3.53 6.09 10.15
C LEU A 42 3.91 7.50 10.59
N GLU A 43 3.91 8.48 9.68
CA GLU A 43 4.33 9.86 9.96
C GLU A 43 3.13 10.82 9.94
N ARG A 44 2.37 10.84 8.85
CA ARG A 44 1.37 11.88 8.57
C ARG A 44 0.07 11.30 8.05
N MET A 45 -1.02 11.85 8.56
CA MET A 45 -2.36 11.66 8.04
C MET A 45 -3.05 13.02 7.91
N SER A 46 -3.77 13.24 6.82
CA SER A 46 -4.77 14.31 6.74
C SER A 46 -6.07 13.76 6.21
N TYR A 47 -7.19 14.32 6.62
CA TYR A 47 -8.49 13.84 6.18
C TYR A 47 -9.52 14.95 6.07
N GLN A 48 -10.49 14.74 5.19
CA GLN A 48 -11.57 15.67 4.92
C GLN A 48 -12.87 14.90 4.66
N PHE A 49 -13.97 15.36 5.23
CA PHE A 49 -15.28 14.76 5.06
C PHE A 49 -16.08 15.47 3.97
N PHE A 50 -16.79 14.67 3.20
CA PHE A 50 -17.74 15.09 2.17
C PHE A 50 -19.09 14.51 2.55
N VAL A 51 -20.03 15.40 2.86
CA VAL A 51 -21.40 15.05 3.25
C VAL A 51 -22.31 15.39 2.08
N TYR A 52 -22.86 14.35 1.47
CA TYR A 52 -23.76 14.48 0.34
C TYR A 52 -25.19 14.62 0.83
N GLY A 53 -25.93 15.59 0.28
CA GLY A 53 -27.37 15.67 0.41
C GLY A 53 -28.06 14.44 -0.18
N THR A 54 -29.34 14.24 0.17
CA THR A 54 -30.13 13.07 -0.27
C THR A 54 -30.25 12.91 -1.80
N ASP A 55 -30.01 13.98 -2.55
CA ASP A 55 -30.12 14.05 -4.01
C ASP A 55 -28.77 14.35 -4.70
N ASP A 56 -27.64 14.27 -3.98
CA ASP A 56 -26.29 14.67 -4.43
C ASP A 56 -26.18 16.11 -4.94
N SER A 57 -27.23 16.93 -4.81
CA SER A 57 -27.27 18.29 -5.35
C SER A 57 -26.37 19.25 -4.59
N LYS A 58 -26.08 18.92 -3.32
CA LYS A 58 -25.25 19.70 -2.41
C LYS A 58 -24.25 18.79 -1.71
N VAL A 59 -22.99 19.24 -1.73
CA VAL A 59 -21.90 18.61 -1.01
C VAL A 59 -21.38 19.60 0.02
N GLU A 60 -21.54 19.26 1.29
CA GLU A 60 -20.91 19.98 2.38
C GLU A 60 -19.53 19.38 2.61
N VAL A 61 -18.51 20.22 2.59
CA VAL A 61 -17.13 19.80 2.74
C VAL A 61 -16.61 20.33 4.07
N SER A 62 -16.08 19.44 4.91
CA SER A 62 -15.48 19.86 6.17
C SER A 62 -14.15 20.59 5.93
N SER A 63 -13.66 21.27 6.96
CA SER A 63 -12.23 21.61 7.02
C SER A 63 -11.37 20.36 6.89
N ARG A 64 -10.14 20.54 6.41
CA ARG A 64 -9.14 19.48 6.41
C ARG A 64 -8.50 19.38 7.79
N TYR A 65 -8.46 18.16 8.32
CA TYR A 65 -7.82 17.82 9.58
C TYR A 65 -6.46 17.21 9.32
N TYR A 66 -5.52 17.44 10.23
CA TYR A 66 -4.14 16.99 10.12
C TYR A 66 -3.71 16.29 11.40
N LEU A 67 -3.02 15.17 11.26
CA LEU A 67 -2.47 14.36 12.32
C LEU A 67 -1.05 13.97 11.96
N GLU A 68 -0.09 14.29 12.82
CA GLU A 68 1.32 13.98 12.64
C GLU A 68 1.85 13.30 13.90
N ARG A 69 2.51 12.15 13.72
CA ARG A 69 3.10 11.41 14.83
C ARG A 69 4.50 11.94 15.13
N LYS A 70 4.62 12.72 16.20
CA LYS A 70 5.91 13.25 16.70
C LYS A 70 6.90 12.18 17.17
N CYS A 71 6.45 10.93 17.33
CA CYS A 71 7.20 9.84 17.95
C CYS A 71 7.73 8.81 16.96
N VAL A 72 7.59 9.02 15.66
CA VAL A 72 8.50 8.33 14.74
C VAL A 72 9.84 9.02 14.95
N PRO A 73 10.90 8.32 15.40
CA PRO A 73 12.22 8.88 15.25
C PRO A 73 12.31 9.22 13.76
N LEU A 74 12.47 10.51 13.45
CA LEU A 74 13.03 10.88 12.16
C LEU A 74 14.22 9.95 12.04
N PHE A 75 14.16 8.99 11.11
CA PHE A 75 15.38 8.39 10.62
C PHE A 75 16.06 9.58 9.96
N ASP A 76 16.79 10.34 10.79
CA ASP A 76 17.73 11.32 10.35
C ASP A 76 18.61 10.45 9.45
N ASP A 77 18.57 10.68 8.14
CA ASP A 77 19.53 10.12 7.18
C ASP A 77 20.97 10.58 7.50
N LYS A 78 21.21 11.16 8.69
CA LYS A 78 22.49 11.14 9.37
C LYS A 78 22.79 9.70 9.74
N GLU A 79 23.29 8.99 8.73
CA GLU A 79 24.26 7.91 8.83
C GLU A 79 24.20 7.22 10.20
N ALA A 80 23.32 6.21 10.31
CA ALA A 80 23.46 5.22 11.36
C ALA A 80 24.96 4.84 11.41
N PRO A 81 25.61 4.87 12.59
CA PRO A 81 27.03 4.53 12.67
C PRO A 81 27.18 3.16 12.03
N GLU A 82 27.96 3.08 10.95
CA GLU A 82 28.09 1.92 10.07
C GLU A 82 28.16 0.63 10.89
N GLN A 83 27.01 0.02 11.16
CA GLN A 83 26.95 -1.34 11.64
C GLN A 83 27.19 -2.18 10.42
N GLN A 84 28.48 -2.41 10.17
CA GLN A 84 29.07 -3.40 9.28
C GLN A 84 28.13 -3.84 8.17
N SER A 85 28.32 -3.23 7.00
CA SER A 85 27.82 -3.67 5.71
C SER A 85 27.70 -5.20 5.62
N GLY A 86 26.52 -5.74 5.96
CA GLY A 86 26.06 -6.93 5.27
C GLY A 86 25.98 -6.51 3.82
N LYS A 87 26.85 -7.06 2.96
CA LYS A 87 26.94 -6.74 1.53
C LYS A 87 25.54 -6.73 0.92
N GLY A 88 24.92 -5.54 0.85
CA GLY A 88 23.66 -5.34 0.15
C GLY A 88 23.92 -5.68 -1.30
N ILE A 89 23.40 -6.81 -1.74
CA ILE A 89 23.52 -7.23 -3.13
C ILE A 89 22.74 -6.18 -3.93
N SER A 90 23.45 -5.39 -4.76
CA SER A 90 22.80 -4.40 -5.62
C SER A 90 21.66 -5.08 -6.40
N ILE A 91 20.54 -4.38 -6.54
CA ILE A 91 19.41 -4.81 -7.37
C ILE A 91 19.89 -5.16 -8.79
N GLU A 92 20.88 -4.44 -9.32
CA GLU A 92 21.47 -4.73 -10.64
C GLU A 92 22.19 -6.09 -10.67
N LYS A 93 22.83 -6.48 -9.56
CA LYS A 93 23.48 -7.78 -9.42
C LYS A 93 22.45 -8.90 -9.30
N LEU A 94 21.33 -8.68 -8.61
CA LEU A 94 20.23 -9.64 -8.56
C LEU A 94 19.56 -9.81 -9.92
N LEU A 95 19.36 -8.71 -10.66
CA LEU A 95 18.82 -8.75 -12.02
C LEU A 95 19.75 -9.50 -12.98
N GLY A 96 21.05 -9.24 -12.91
CA GLY A 96 22.05 -9.97 -13.71
C GLY A 96 22.08 -11.47 -13.40
N GLN A 97 22.03 -11.83 -12.11
CA GLN A 97 21.95 -13.24 -11.70
C GLN A 97 20.67 -13.92 -12.20
N ASN A 98 19.54 -13.20 -12.23
CA ASN A 98 18.29 -13.75 -12.73
C ASN A 98 18.35 -14.02 -14.24
N THR A 99 18.93 -13.10 -15.02
CA THR A 99 19.12 -13.30 -16.47
C THR A 99 20.09 -14.44 -16.78
N ASP A 100 21.14 -14.62 -15.98
CA ASP A 100 22.09 -15.72 -16.16
C ASP A 100 21.42 -17.08 -15.84
N LEU A 101 20.61 -17.14 -14.79
CA LEU A 101 19.84 -18.33 -14.42
C LEU A 101 18.78 -18.70 -15.46
N GLU A 102 18.07 -17.72 -16.03
CA GLU A 102 17.11 -17.94 -17.12
C GLU A 102 17.80 -18.57 -18.35
N ARG A 103 18.98 -18.06 -18.71
CA ARG A 103 19.76 -18.62 -19.82
C ARG A 103 20.24 -20.05 -19.54
N GLU A 104 20.63 -20.35 -18.30
CA GLU A 104 21.06 -21.69 -17.91
C GLU A 104 19.90 -22.69 -17.97
N LEU A 105 18.71 -22.29 -17.53
CA LEU A 105 17.49 -23.09 -17.64
C LEU A 105 17.15 -23.42 -19.10
N ASP A 106 17.28 -22.46 -20.00
CA ASP A 106 17.06 -22.68 -21.43
C ASP A 106 18.05 -23.68 -22.03
N LEU A 107 19.33 -23.59 -21.66
CA LEU A 107 20.36 -24.54 -22.09
C LEU A 107 20.10 -25.96 -21.57
N LEU A 108 19.72 -26.08 -20.29
CA LEU A 108 19.37 -27.37 -19.69
C LEU A 108 18.13 -27.98 -20.35
N ASN A 109 17.09 -27.19 -20.62
CA ASN A 109 15.89 -27.65 -21.32
C ASN A 109 16.21 -28.14 -22.74
N ASN A 110 17.06 -27.43 -23.47
CA ASN A 110 17.52 -27.85 -24.80
C ASN A 110 18.31 -29.16 -24.77
N SER A 111 19.18 -29.32 -23.76
CA SER A 111 19.95 -30.55 -23.55
C SER A 111 19.03 -31.73 -23.22
N LEU A 112 18.05 -31.52 -22.34
CA LEU A 112 17.03 -32.51 -21.99
C LEU A 112 16.21 -32.95 -23.20
N ASN A 113 15.80 -32.00 -24.04
CA ASN A 113 15.07 -32.29 -25.28
C ASN A 113 15.92 -33.09 -26.27
N THR A 114 17.23 -32.81 -26.34
CA THR A 114 18.16 -33.57 -27.20
C THR A 114 18.32 -35.00 -26.70
N ILE A 115 18.51 -35.19 -25.39
CA ILE A 115 18.59 -36.53 -24.78
C ILE A 115 17.28 -37.31 -25.00
N LYS A 116 16.12 -36.69 -24.83
CA LYS A 116 14.81 -37.31 -25.13
C LYS A 116 14.70 -37.75 -26.59
N LYS A 117 15.15 -36.93 -27.54
CA LYS A 117 15.16 -37.29 -28.97
C LYS A 117 16.07 -38.48 -29.25
N ILE A 118 17.28 -38.49 -28.69
CA ILE A 118 18.23 -39.61 -28.83
C ILE A 118 17.66 -40.90 -28.22
N SER A 119 17.09 -40.83 -27.01
CA SER A 119 16.46 -41.97 -26.36
C SER A 119 15.28 -42.53 -27.15
N ASN A 120 14.50 -41.69 -27.82
CA ASN A 120 13.38 -42.12 -28.66
C ASN A 120 13.84 -42.70 -30.00
N SER A 121 15.03 -42.34 -30.50
CA SER A 121 15.61 -42.94 -31.72
C SER A 121 16.35 -44.26 -31.48
N LEU A 122 16.63 -44.60 -30.21
CA LEU A 122 17.28 -45.85 -29.79
C LEU A 122 16.27 -46.94 -29.38
N ARG A 123 14.97 -46.62 -29.40
CA ARG A 123 13.86 -47.58 -29.33
C ARG A 123 13.34 -47.85 -30.74
#